data_AF-A0A520JDB7-F1
#
_entry.id   AF-A0A520JDB7-F1
#
_cell.length_a   1.000
_cell.length_b   1.000
_cell.length_c   1.000
_cell.angle_alpha   90.00
_cell.angle_beta   90.00
_cell.angle_gamma   90.00
#
_symmetry.space_group_name_H-M   'P 1'
#
loop_
_entity.id
_entity.type
_entity.pdbx_description
1 polymer ?
#
loop_
_entity_poly.entity_id
_entity_poly.type
_entity_poly.pdbx_seq_one_letter_code
_entity_poly.pdbx_strand_id
1 'polypeptide(L)'
;MDLIAARQAEGAKKLFEVTEAGTQHLAENAERVEALFARIAEVGAERARTDSASVRRAMGNLREVLMHKLRDEAVTIETIHAAVALIDDAAQKIERL
;
A
#
# COMPACT_ATOMS: atom_id res chain seq x y z
N MET A 1 1.30 -25.52 14.76
CA MET A 1 1.02 -24.12 15.18
C MET A 1 -0.21 -23.69 14.42
N ASP A 2 -1.36 -23.72 15.08
CA ASP A 2 -2.68 -23.48 14.50
C ASP A 2 -3.09 -22.00 14.64
N LEU A 3 -2.16 -21.10 14.36
CA LEU A 3 -2.34 -19.64 14.58
C LEU A 3 -3.14 -18.95 13.46
N ILE A 4 -3.21 -19.59 12.29
CA ILE A 4 -4.02 -19.15 11.16
C ILE A 4 -4.81 -20.34 10.61
N ALA A 5 -5.99 -20.06 10.06
CA ALA A 5 -6.85 -21.05 9.41
C ALA A 5 -7.25 -20.57 8.02
N ALA A 6 -7.48 -21.52 7.10
CA ALA A 6 -8.01 -21.21 5.78
C ALA A 6 -9.50 -20.85 5.87
N ARG A 7 -9.89 -19.75 5.22
CA ARG A 7 -11.30 -19.34 5.08
C ARG A 7 -11.80 -19.68 3.68
N GLN A 8 -13.08 -20.01 3.55
CA GLN A 8 -13.70 -20.13 2.23
C GLN A 8 -13.60 -18.79 1.48
N ALA A 9 -13.17 -18.88 0.23
CA ALA A 9 -13.10 -17.75 -0.68
C ALA A 9 -14.10 -17.98 -1.82
N GLU A 10 -14.79 -16.92 -2.25
CA GLU A 10 -15.73 -16.96 -3.38
C GLU A 10 -15.02 -17.03 -4.75
N GLY A 11 -13.72 -17.33 -4.79
CA GLY A 11 -12.92 -17.43 -6.02
C GLY A 11 -11.67 -18.27 -5.86
N ALA A 12 -10.81 -18.30 -6.89
CA ALA A 12 -9.64 -19.20 -6.95
C ALA A 12 -8.51 -18.87 -5.94
N LYS A 13 -8.62 -17.79 -5.16
CA LYS A 13 -7.59 -17.37 -4.19
C LYS A 13 -7.85 -18.00 -2.82
N LYS A 14 -6.80 -18.55 -2.20
CA LYS A 14 -6.87 -19.03 -0.80
C LYS A 14 -6.88 -17.84 0.15
N LEU A 15 -7.87 -17.77 1.04
CA LEU A 15 -7.94 -16.79 2.12
C LEU A 15 -7.51 -17.44 3.43
N PHE A 16 -6.87 -16.66 4.28
CA PHE A 16 -6.45 -17.08 5.62
C PHE A 16 -6.86 -16.01 6.62
N GLU A 17 -7.24 -16.47 7.81
CA GLU A 17 -7.59 -15.61 8.95
C GLU A 17 -6.87 -16.07 10.21
N VAL A 18 -6.73 -15.15 11.17
CA VAL A 18 -6.15 -15.47 12.48
C VAL A 18 -7.14 -16.32 13.27
N THR A 19 -6.65 -17.35 13.96
CA THR A 19 -7.47 -18.17 14.85
C THR A 19 -7.57 -17.53 16.24
N GLU A 20 -8.40 -18.08 17.12
CA GLU A 20 -8.41 -17.69 18.53
C GLU A 20 -7.04 -17.90 19.18
N ALA A 21 -6.39 -19.04 18.92
CA ALA A 21 -5.03 -19.30 19.38
C ALA A 21 -4.02 -18.28 18.82
N GLY A 22 -4.17 -17.87 17.56
CA GLY A 22 -3.38 -16.79 16.96
C GLY A 22 -3.59 -15.45 17.66
N THR A 23 -4.84 -15.14 18.00
CA THR A 23 -5.20 -13.90 18.70
C THR A 23 -4.60 -13.87 20.10
N GLN A 24 -4.70 -14.97 20.85
CA GLN A 24 -4.10 -15.09 22.17
C GLN A 24 -2.57 -14.99 22.11
N HIS A 25 -1.95 -15.63 21.13
CA HIS A 25 -0.50 -15.53 20.93
C HIS A 25 -0.04 -14.09 20.67
N LEU A 26 -0.80 -13.31 19.87
CA LEU A 26 -0.52 -11.89 19.65
C LEU A 26 -0.68 -11.08 20.93
N ALA A 27 -1.70 -11.37 21.75
CA ALA A 27 -1.93 -10.69 23.03
C ALA A 27 -0.79 -10.95 24.03
N GLU A 28 -0.35 -12.21 24.17
CA GLU A 28 0.78 -12.58 25.03
C GLU A 28 2.10 -11.93 24.58
N ASN A 29 2.20 -11.55 23.31
CA ASN A 29 3.38 -10.93 22.72
C ASN A 29 3.17 -9.45 22.37
N ALA A 30 2.18 -8.78 22.98
CA ALA A 30 1.77 -7.43 22.60
C ALA A 30 2.94 -6.42 22.62
N GLU A 31 3.77 -6.42 23.66
CA GLU A 31 4.93 -5.52 23.78
C GLU A 31 5.94 -5.75 22.63
N ARG A 32 6.16 -7.01 22.25
CA ARG A 32 7.05 -7.37 21.15
C ARG A 32 6.47 -6.93 19.81
N VAL A 33 5.16 -7.09 19.62
CA VAL A 33 4.45 -6.64 18.41
C VAL A 33 4.55 -5.11 18.29
N GLU A 34 4.32 -4.39 19.39
CA GLU A 34 4.44 -2.93 19.44
C GLU A 34 5.87 -2.47 19.09
N ALA A 35 6.89 -3.08 19.68
CA ALA A 35 8.29 -2.79 19.37
C ALA A 35 8.64 -3.05 17.89
N LEU A 36 8.09 -4.11 17.28
CA LEU A 36 8.27 -4.39 15.86
C LEU A 36 7.61 -3.32 14.97
N PHE A 37 6.39 -2.88 15.32
CA PHE A 37 5.72 -1.79 14.60
C PHE A 37 6.48 -0.46 14.73
N ALA A 38 6.96 -0.13 15.93
CA ALA A 38 7.79 1.06 16.16
C ALA A 38 9.06 1.04 15.29
N ARG A 39 9.76 -0.09 15.23
CA ARG A 39 10.94 -0.25 14.39
C ARG A 39 10.64 -0.07 12.90
N ILE A 40 9.52 -0.62 12.40
CA ILE A 40 9.11 -0.42 11.00
C ILE A 40 8.82 1.07 10.73
N ALA A 41 8.14 1.74 11.67
CA ALA A 41 7.84 3.16 11.56
C ALA A 41 9.11 4.03 11.56
N GLU A 42 10.09 3.73 12.42
CA GLU A 42 11.39 4.41 12.44
C GLU A 42 12.11 4.30 11.09
N VAL A 43 12.19 3.09 10.52
CA VAL A 43 12.77 2.88 9.18
C VAL A 43 11.99 3.66 8.10
N GLY A 44 10.67 3.74 8.22
CA GLY A 44 9.83 4.57 7.36
C GLY A 44 10.13 6.07 7.50
N ALA A 45 10.36 6.53 8.73
CA ALA A 45 10.69 7.91 9.06
C ALA A 45 12.11 8.28 8.62
N GLU A 46 13.11 7.40 8.76
CA GLU A 46 14.46 7.62 8.22
C GLU A 46 14.44 7.79 6.70
N ARG A 47 13.66 6.95 6.00
CA ARG A 47 13.46 7.09 4.56
C ARG A 47 12.76 8.40 4.25
N ALA A 48 11.69 8.75 4.97
CA ALA A 48 10.96 9.99 4.78
C ALA A 48 11.79 11.25 5.07
N ARG A 49 12.79 11.16 5.97
CA ARG A 49 13.74 12.25 6.28
C ARG A 49 14.63 12.65 5.10
N THR A 50 14.71 11.83 4.05
CA THR A 50 15.24 12.28 2.76
C THR A 50 14.07 12.68 1.87
N ASP A 51 13.92 13.97 1.55
CA ASP A 51 12.85 14.47 0.68
C ASP A 51 12.76 13.70 -0.65
N SER A 52 13.90 13.21 -1.14
CA SER A 52 13.94 12.38 -2.34
C SER A 52 13.23 11.02 -2.20
N ALA A 53 13.18 10.40 -1.02
CA ALA A 53 12.50 9.12 -0.85
C ALA A 53 10.99 9.26 -0.58
N SER A 54 10.53 10.36 0.02
CA SER A 54 9.10 10.67 0.12
C SER A 54 8.52 10.95 -1.27
N VAL A 55 9.23 11.70 -2.11
CA VAL A 55 8.88 11.92 -3.52
C VAL A 55 8.89 10.60 -4.31
N ARG A 56 9.95 9.80 -4.21
CA ARG A 56 10.00 8.47 -4.87
C ARG A 56 8.83 7.57 -4.46
N ARG A 57 8.44 7.58 -3.19
CA ARG A 57 7.29 6.82 -2.68
C ARG A 57 5.98 7.33 -3.29
N ALA A 58 5.77 8.65 -3.28
CA ALA A 58 4.58 9.25 -3.89
C ALA A 58 4.47 8.90 -5.38
N MET A 59 5.58 8.97 -6.12
CA MET A 59 5.64 8.56 -7.53
C MET A 59 5.35 7.06 -7.72
N GLY A 60 5.84 6.20 -6.82
CA GLY A 60 5.53 4.77 -6.82
C GLY A 60 4.04 4.48 -6.62
N ASN A 61 3.41 5.16 -5.67
CA ASN A 61 1.96 5.04 -5.43
C ASN A 61 1.15 5.51 -6.64
N LEU A 62 1.49 6.67 -7.22
CA LEU A 62 0.83 7.19 -8.42
C LEU A 62 0.92 6.19 -9.58
N ARG A 63 2.11 5.62 -9.82
CA ARG A 63 2.32 4.60 -10.85
C ARG A 63 1.41 3.39 -10.64
N GLU A 64 1.31 2.87 -9.42
CA GLU A 64 0.51 1.67 -9.15
C GLU A 64 -0.99 1.92 -9.37
N VAL A 65 -1.51 3.07 -8.92
CA VAL A 65 -2.89 3.48 -9.16
C VAL A 65 -3.19 3.60 -10.66
N LEU A 66 -2.29 4.22 -11.42
CA LEU A 66 -2.42 4.33 -12.88
C LEU A 66 -2.40 2.95 -13.55
N MET A 67 -1.46 2.08 -13.16
CA MET A 67 -1.39 0.72 -13.72
C MET A 67 -2.66 -0.08 -13.44
N HIS A 68 -3.21 0.02 -12.23
CA HIS A 68 -4.46 -0.64 -11.87
C HIS A 68 -5.62 -0.09 -12.69
N LYS A 69 -5.74 1.24 -12.81
CA LYS A 69 -6.84 1.90 -13.50
C LYS A 69 -6.80 1.68 -15.01
N LEU A 70 -5.62 1.67 -15.61
CA LEU A 70 -5.42 1.54 -17.07
C LEU A 70 -5.38 0.08 -17.55
N ARG A 71 -5.28 -0.89 -16.64
CA ARG A 71 -5.39 -2.32 -16.96
C ARG A 71 -6.85 -2.82 -16.99
N ASP A 72 -7.80 -1.99 -16.55
CA ASP A 72 -9.21 -2.33 -16.61
C ASP A 72 -9.68 -2.41 -18.08
N GLU A 73 -10.35 -3.50 -18.45
CA GLU A 73 -10.84 -3.71 -19.81
C GLU A 73 -11.88 -2.65 -20.24
N ALA A 74 -12.51 -1.97 -19.27
CA ALA A 74 -13.48 -0.91 -19.49
C ALA A 74 -12.87 0.50 -19.53
N VAL A 75 -11.54 0.66 -19.56
CA VAL A 75 -10.93 1.99 -19.57
C VAL A 75 -11.21 2.73 -20.88
N THR A 76 -11.68 3.97 -20.77
CA THR A 76 -12.00 4.81 -21.94
C THR A 76 -10.85 5.75 -22.29
N ILE A 77 -10.82 6.21 -23.54
CA ILE A 77 -9.84 7.22 -24.01
C ILE A 77 -9.96 8.52 -23.21
N GLU A 78 -11.18 8.93 -22.84
CA GLU A 78 -11.43 10.10 -22.00
C GLU A 78 -10.77 9.94 -20.62
N THR A 79 -10.80 8.74 -20.04
CA THR A 79 -10.15 8.44 -18.76
C THR A 79 -8.63 8.55 -18.89
N ILE A 80 -8.06 8.09 -20.01
CA ILE A 80 -6.63 8.23 -20.30
C ILE A 80 -6.25 9.71 -20.43
N HIS A 81 -7.00 10.49 -21.21
CA HIS A 81 -6.75 11.92 -21.36
C HIS A 81 -6.87 12.70 -20.04
N ALA A 82 -7.86 12.35 -19.20
CA ALA A 82 -8.01 12.93 -17.88
C ALA A 82 -6.81 12.59 -16.97
N ALA A 83 -6.31 11.36 -17.02
CA ALA A 83 -5.12 10.96 -16.26
C ALA A 83 -3.86 11.72 -16.71
N VAL A 84 -3.65 11.89 -18.03
CA VAL A 84 -2.54 12.69 -18.58
C VAL A 84 -2.64 14.15 -18.12
N ALA A 85 -3.81 14.77 -18.25
CA ALA A 85 -4.01 16.16 -17.84
C ALA A 85 -3.71 16.38 -16.34
N LEU A 86 -4.07 15.43 -15.48
CA LEU A 86 -3.77 15.50 -14.05
C LEU A 86 -2.26 15.39 -13.76
N ILE A 87 -1.52 14.56 -14.51
CA ILE A 87 -0.07 14.41 -14.37
C ILE A 87 0.62 15.71 -14.80
N ASP A 88 0.23 16.26 -15.95
CA ASP A 88 0.82 17.48 -16.50
C ASP A 88 0.54 18.70 -15.61
N ASP A 89 -0.68 18.84 -15.08
CA ASP A 89 -1.03 19.90 -14.12
C ASP A 89 -0.20 19.80 -12.84
N ALA A 90 -0.03 18.59 -12.29
CA ALA A 90 0.81 18.37 -11.13
C ALA A 90 2.28 18.72 -11.42
N ALA A 91 2.81 18.33 -12.58
CA ALA A 91 4.17 18.65 -12.99
C ALA A 91 4.39 20.17 -13.14
N GLN A 92 3.48 20.88 -13.81
CA GLN A 92 3.55 22.34 -13.96
C GLN A 92 3.49 23.07 -12.62
N LYS A 93 2.68 22.59 -11.67
CA LYS A 93 2.61 23.17 -10.33
C LYS A 93 3.91 22.98 -9.57
N ILE A 94 4.51 21.79 -9.66
CA ILE A 94 5.80 21.49 -9.02
C ILE A 94 6.94 22.30 -9.63
N GLU A 95 6.96 22.50 -10.95
CA GLU A 95 7.96 23.33 -11.64
C GLU A 95 7.95 24.79 -11.17
N ARG A 96 6.81 25.27 -10.66
CA ARG A 96 6.60 26.65 -10.21
C ARG A 96 6.80 26.85 -8.70
N LEU A 97 7.14 25.82 -7.94
CA LEU A 97 7.48 25.92 -6.51
C LEU A 97 8.86 26.54 -6.32
#